data_AF-A0A3A9FBW8-F1
#
_entry.id   AF-A0A3A9FBW8-F1
#
_cell.length_a   1.000
_cell.length_b   1.000
_cell.length_c   1.000
_cell.angle_alpha   90.00
_cell.angle_beta   90.00
_cell.angle_gamma   90.00
#
_symmetry.space_group_name_H-M   'P 1'
#
loop_
_entity.id
_entity.type
_entity.pdbx_description
1 polymer ?
#
loop_
_entity_poly.entity_id
_entity_poly.type
_entity_poly.pdbx_seq_one_letter_code
_entity_poly.pdbx_strand_id
1 'polypeptide(L)'
;MIRYVEKEDINQILSMMESVKDDFAGYKETEFLEALYKAIDQKEAFLYEEKGIVAGMISFSYYEKELTFLAVMPEFRKQGIGKQLIRQVTECFENGDMIHVITFREGDPKGIAARHCYHSCGFVDDDELEVFDYPCQKLVLKVK
;
A
#
# COMPACT_ATOMS: atom_id res chain seq x y z
N MET A 1 -11.78 11.76 1.13
CA MET A 1 -11.48 11.81 2.59
C MET A 1 -10.67 10.58 2.95
N ILE A 2 -9.61 10.73 3.75
CA ILE A 2 -8.86 9.58 4.26
C ILE A 2 -9.39 9.24 5.66
N ARG A 3 -9.64 7.95 5.90
CA ARG A 3 -10.06 7.42 7.22
C ARG A 3 -9.56 5.99 7.38
N TYR A 4 -9.56 5.50 8.62
CA TYR A 4 -9.32 4.08 8.89
C TYR A 4 -10.37 3.22 8.18
N VAL A 5 -9.94 2.04 7.75
CA VAL A 5 -10.84 1.01 7.22
C VAL A 5 -11.65 0.42 8.38
N GLU A 6 -12.95 0.23 8.15
CA GLU A 6 -13.87 -0.44 9.06
C GLU A 6 -14.38 -1.76 8.45
N LYS A 7 -15.00 -2.62 9.26
CA LYS A 7 -15.46 -3.95 8.80
C LYS A 7 -16.54 -3.84 7.72
N GLU A 8 -17.29 -2.76 7.74
CA GLU A 8 -18.34 -2.40 6.80
C GLU A 8 -17.80 -2.08 5.40
N ASP A 9 -16.51 -1.72 5.29
CA ASP A 9 -15.87 -1.38 4.01
C ASP A 9 -15.44 -2.61 3.20
N ILE A 10 -15.39 -3.80 3.82
CA ILE A 10 -14.80 -5.02 3.22
C ILE A 10 -15.40 -5.33 1.85
N ASN A 11 -16.72 -5.24 1.69
CA ASN A 11 -17.37 -5.51 0.40
C ASN A 11 -16.96 -4.51 -0.68
N GLN A 12 -16.78 -3.23 -0.33
CA GLN A 12 -16.30 -2.22 -1.29
C GLN A 12 -14.82 -2.44 -1.62
N ILE A 13 -14.01 -2.84 -0.64
CA ILE A 13 -12.60 -3.17 -0.85
C ILE A 13 -12.46 -4.39 -1.77
N LEU A 14 -13.26 -5.44 -1.57
CA LEU A 14 -13.28 -6.59 -2.48
C LEU A 14 -13.70 -6.17 -3.90
N SER A 15 -14.69 -5.29 -4.04
CA SER A 15 -15.07 -4.73 -5.34
C SER A 15 -13.93 -3.91 -5.99
N MET A 16 -13.14 -3.18 -5.20
CA MET A 16 -11.92 -2.51 -5.67
C MET A 16 -10.89 -3.54 -6.12
N MET A 17 -10.69 -4.61 -5.35
CA MET A 17 -9.73 -5.67 -5.67
C MET A 17 -10.01 -6.35 -7.01
N GLU A 18 -11.27 -6.53 -7.39
CA GLU A 18 -11.62 -7.03 -8.74
C GLU A 18 -11.04 -6.17 -9.87
N SER A 19 -10.80 -4.88 -9.62
CA SER A 19 -10.26 -3.94 -10.62
C SER A 19 -8.73 -3.86 -10.62
N VAL A 20 -8.05 -4.35 -9.57
CA VAL A 20 -6.60 -4.16 -9.39
C VAL A 20 -5.82 -5.44 -9.09
N LYS A 21 -6.47 -6.58 -8.82
CA LYS A 21 -5.81 -7.81 -8.40
C LYS A 21 -4.74 -8.33 -9.38
N ASP A 22 -4.90 -8.07 -10.67
CA ASP A 22 -3.93 -8.49 -11.71
C ASP A 22 -2.58 -7.75 -11.60
N ASP A 23 -2.55 -6.60 -10.91
CA ASP A 23 -1.33 -5.85 -10.60
C ASP A 23 -0.52 -6.52 -9.47
N PHE A 24 -1.11 -7.46 -8.73
CA PHE A 24 -0.50 -8.15 -7.58
C PHE A 24 -0.09 -9.57 -7.93
N ALA A 25 1.21 -9.86 -7.92
CA ALA A 25 1.72 -11.21 -8.14
C ALA A 25 1.28 -12.13 -6.99
N GLY A 26 0.67 -13.27 -7.32
CA GLY A 26 0.27 -14.27 -6.33
C GLY A 26 -0.94 -13.90 -5.47
N TYR A 27 -1.75 -12.91 -5.88
CA TYR A 27 -2.95 -12.53 -5.13
C TYR A 27 -3.88 -13.72 -4.86
N LYS A 28 -4.21 -13.90 -3.58
CA LYS A 28 -5.23 -14.84 -3.11
C LYS A 28 -6.17 -14.10 -2.18
N GLU A 29 -7.45 -14.11 -2.53
CA GLU A 29 -8.48 -13.37 -1.80
C GLU A 29 -8.56 -13.76 -0.32
N THR A 30 -8.42 -15.05 0.01
CA THR A 30 -8.45 -15.53 1.39
C THR A 30 -7.29 -14.97 2.22
N GLU A 31 -6.06 -15.00 1.70
CA GLU A 31 -4.88 -14.46 2.38
C GLU A 31 -4.98 -12.92 2.52
N PHE A 32 -5.50 -12.25 1.49
CA PHE A 32 -5.77 -10.81 1.54
C PHE A 32 -6.80 -10.44 2.62
N LEU A 33 -7.92 -11.18 2.70
CA LEU A 33 -8.96 -10.94 3.69
C LEU A 33 -8.45 -11.17 5.11
N GLU A 34 -7.70 -12.24 5.36
CA GLU A 34 -7.07 -12.49 6.65
C GLU A 34 -6.15 -11.34 7.08
N ALA A 35 -5.29 -10.87 6.16
CA ALA A 35 -4.43 -9.71 6.39
C ALA A 35 -5.23 -8.42 6.63
N LEU A 36 -6.31 -8.20 5.87
CA LEU A 36 -7.16 -7.03 6.00
C LEU A 36 -7.90 -7.01 7.35
N TYR A 37 -8.48 -8.14 7.79
CA TYR A 37 -9.14 -8.22 9.10
C TYR A 37 -8.17 -7.89 10.23
N LYS A 38 -6.95 -8.44 10.17
CA LYS A 38 -5.90 -8.14 11.14
C LYS A 38 -5.54 -6.65 11.13
N ALA A 39 -5.35 -6.06 9.96
CA ALA A 39 -5.03 -4.64 9.82
C ALA A 39 -6.18 -3.74 10.34
N ILE A 40 -7.44 -4.11 10.12
CA ILE A 40 -8.60 -3.38 10.68
C ILE A 40 -8.56 -3.43 12.21
N ASP A 41 -8.42 -4.61 12.80
CA ASP A 41 -8.39 -4.79 14.26
C ASP A 41 -7.20 -4.04 14.91
N GLN A 42 -6.09 -3.87 14.18
CA GLN A 42 -4.87 -3.17 14.62
C GLN A 42 -4.85 -1.67 14.27
N LYS A 43 -5.87 -1.14 13.58
CA LYS A 43 -5.88 0.23 13.02
C LYS A 43 -4.65 0.52 12.15
N GLU A 44 -4.42 -0.39 11.21
CA GLU A 44 -3.26 -0.49 10.34
C GLU A 44 -3.62 -0.42 8.86
N ALA A 45 -4.83 0.07 8.55
CA ALA A 45 -5.29 0.28 7.18
C ALA A 45 -6.06 1.60 7.06
N PHE A 46 -5.76 2.36 6.01
CA PHE A 46 -6.51 3.55 5.60
C PHE A 46 -7.13 3.35 4.22
N LEU A 47 -8.32 3.91 4.04
CA LEU A 47 -8.91 4.10 2.72
C LEU A 47 -8.94 5.57 2.35
N TYR A 48 -8.94 5.83 1.05
CA TYR A 48 -9.31 7.11 0.47
C TYR A 48 -10.70 6.97 -0.15
N GLU A 49 -11.66 7.68 0.42
CA GLU A 49 -13.03 7.74 -0.09
C GLU A 49 -13.22 8.95 -1.00
N GLU A 50 -13.78 8.75 -2.19
CA GLU A 50 -14.14 9.82 -3.13
C GLU A 50 -15.59 9.58 -3.56
N LYS A 51 -16.48 10.55 -3.34
CA LYS A 51 -17.91 10.47 -3.73
C LYS A 51 -18.64 9.21 -3.22
N GLY A 52 -18.30 8.74 -2.02
CA GLY A 52 -18.93 7.58 -1.39
C GLY A 52 -18.45 6.22 -1.92
N ILE A 53 -17.35 6.19 -2.69
CA ILE A 53 -16.69 4.95 -3.11
C ILE A 53 -15.23 4.92 -2.66
N VAL A 54 -14.70 3.72 -2.45
CA VAL A 54 -13.28 3.49 -2.14
C VAL A 54 -12.45 3.74 -3.41
N ALA A 55 -11.72 4.86 -3.44
CA ALA A 55 -10.84 5.21 -4.56
C ALA A 55 -9.42 4.64 -4.41
N GLY A 56 -9.03 4.28 -3.19
CA GLY A 56 -7.75 3.62 -2.92
C GLY A 56 -7.64 3.19 -1.47
N MET A 57 -6.66 2.34 -1.19
CA MET A 57 -6.39 1.82 0.15
C MET A 57 -4.88 1.61 0.33
N ILE A 58 -4.43 1.81 1.56
CA ILE A 58 -3.10 1.43 2.03
C ILE A 58 -3.25 0.61 3.32
N SER A 59 -2.44 -0.42 3.50
CA SER A 59 -2.21 -1.03 4.80
C SER A 59 -0.73 -1.04 5.15
N PHE A 60 -0.44 -1.09 6.43
CA PHE A 60 0.90 -1.02 6.98
C PHE A 60 1.00 -1.83 8.28
N SER A 61 2.21 -2.03 8.79
CA SER A 61 2.47 -2.69 10.06
C SER A 61 3.22 -1.73 10.98
N TYR A 62 2.70 -1.45 12.17
CA TYR A 62 3.44 -0.70 13.20
C TYR A 62 4.66 -1.49 13.68
N TYR A 63 4.53 -2.81 13.78
CA TYR A 63 5.57 -3.68 14.30
C TYR A 63 6.77 -3.78 13.34
N GLU A 64 6.50 -4.05 12.07
CA GLU A 64 7.54 -4.20 11.04
C GLU A 64 7.97 -2.87 10.42
N LYS A 65 7.23 -1.78 10.68
CA LYS A 65 7.40 -0.47 10.02
C LYS A 65 7.37 -0.62 8.50
N GLU A 66 6.39 -1.37 7.99
CA GLU A 66 6.28 -1.76 6.59
C GLU A 66 4.96 -1.25 5.99
N LEU A 67 4.99 -0.74 4.75
CA LEU A 67 3.80 -0.62 3.93
C LEU A 67 3.51 -1.98 3.29
N THR A 68 2.44 -2.65 3.73
CA THR A 68 2.13 -4.02 3.32
C THR A 68 1.22 -4.10 2.10
N PHE A 69 0.49 -3.02 1.79
CA PHE A 69 -0.39 -2.97 0.61
C PHE A 69 -0.62 -1.52 0.19
N LEU A 70 -0.66 -1.25 -1.11
CA LEU A 70 -1.12 0.03 -1.66
C LEU A 70 -1.80 -0.20 -3.02
N ALA A 71 -3.05 0.25 -3.14
CA ALA A 71 -3.78 0.25 -4.41
C ALA A 71 -4.59 1.54 -4.59
N VAL A 72 -4.73 1.96 -5.84
CA VAL A 72 -5.63 3.05 -6.26
C VAL A 72 -6.42 2.55 -7.47
N MET A 73 -7.73 2.71 -7.40
CA MET A 73 -8.66 2.40 -8.49
C MET A 73 -8.21 3.07 -9.80
N PRO A 74 -8.22 2.37 -10.95
CA PRO A 74 -7.66 2.86 -12.21
C PRO A 74 -8.11 4.28 -12.62
N GLU A 75 -9.39 4.58 -12.47
CA GLU A 75 -10.01 5.87 -12.81
C GLU A 75 -9.58 7.03 -11.89
N PHE A 76 -9.03 6.72 -10.72
CA PHE A 76 -8.52 7.70 -9.75
C PHE A 76 -6.98 7.81 -9.73
N ARG A 77 -6.28 7.05 -10.58
CA ARG A 77 -4.82 7.12 -10.70
C ARG A 77 -4.37 8.49 -11.23
N LYS A 78 -3.11 8.86 -10.93
CA LYS A 78 -2.48 10.15 -11.28
C LYS A 78 -3.11 11.39 -10.65
N GLN A 79 -4.01 11.22 -9.67
CA GLN A 79 -4.62 12.32 -8.88
C GLN A 79 -3.93 12.54 -7.52
N GLY A 80 -2.79 11.88 -7.29
CA GLY A 80 -2.02 12.01 -6.05
C GLY A 80 -2.54 11.21 -4.85
N ILE A 81 -3.60 10.40 -5.01
CA ILE A 81 -4.21 9.60 -3.92
C ILE A 81 -3.18 8.69 -3.22
N GLY A 82 -2.39 7.93 -3.99
CA GLY A 82 -1.38 7.04 -3.40
C GLY A 82 -0.35 7.78 -2.54
N LYS A 83 0.04 9.01 -2.94
CA LYS A 83 0.95 9.84 -2.15
C LYS A 83 0.30 10.34 -0.86
N GLN A 84 -0.98 10.72 -0.92
CA GLN A 84 -1.72 11.17 0.25
C GLN A 84 -1.91 10.02 1.25
N LEU A 85 -2.18 8.80 0.78
CA LEU A 85 -2.24 7.60 1.61
C LEU A 85 -0.90 7.29 2.27
N ILE A 86 0.21 7.31 1.52
CA ILE A 86 1.55 7.12 2.09
C ILE A 86 1.84 8.18 3.15
N ARG A 87 1.53 9.47 2.87
CA ARG A 87 1.69 10.55 3.84
C ARG A 87 0.88 10.29 5.12
N GLN A 88 -0.37 9.86 5.00
CA GLN A 88 -1.19 9.52 6.16
C GLN A 88 -0.52 8.44 7.03
N VAL A 89 0.08 7.42 6.41
CA VAL A 89 0.82 6.39 7.14
C VAL A 89 2.07 6.96 7.80
N THR A 90 2.83 7.84 7.14
CA THR A 90 4.01 8.46 7.78
C THR A 90 3.68 9.27 9.02
N GLU A 91 2.49 9.87 9.08
CA GLU A 91 2.00 10.63 10.24
C GLU A 91 1.68 9.72 11.44
N CYS A 92 1.65 8.39 11.26
CA CYS A 92 1.48 7.41 12.33
C CYS A 92 2.80 7.02 13.03
N PHE A 93 3.95 7.38 12.48
CA PHE A 93 5.28 6.99 12.98
C PHE A 93 6.02 8.19 13.61
N GLU A 94 7.03 7.90 14.44
CA GLU A 94 7.80 8.95 15.10
C GLU A 94 8.85 9.57 14.15
N ASN A 95 9.22 10.82 14.40
CA ASN A 95 10.30 11.47 13.65
C ASN A 95 11.60 10.67 13.79
N GLY A 96 12.20 10.33 12.65
CA GLY A 96 13.42 9.54 12.59
C GLY A 96 13.20 8.04 12.44
N ASP A 97 11.96 7.56 12.54
CA ASP A 97 11.64 6.18 12.22
C ASP A 97 12.00 5.84 10.77
N MET A 98 12.51 4.63 10.59
CA MET A 98 12.73 4.05 9.27
C MET A 98 11.54 3.15 8.95
N ILE A 99 10.75 3.55 7.94
CA ILE A 99 9.72 2.69 7.36
C ILE A 99 10.19 2.14 6.02
N HIS A 100 9.62 1.04 5.59
CA HIS A 100 10.00 0.39 4.34
C HIS A 100 8.80 -0.16 3.56
N VAL A 101 9.05 -0.55 2.32
CA VAL A 101 8.13 -1.31 1.49
C VAL A 101 8.94 -2.28 0.64
N ILE A 102 8.44 -3.50 0.46
CA ILE A 102 8.97 -4.40 -0.55
C ILE A 102 8.11 -4.28 -1.80
N THR A 103 8.74 -3.97 -2.93
CA THR A 103 8.04 -3.84 -4.21
C THR A 103 8.85 -4.49 -5.32
N PHE A 104 8.31 -4.52 -6.52
CA PHE A 104 9.02 -5.06 -7.67
C PHE A 104 10.34 -4.32 -7.89
N ARG A 105 11.38 -5.06 -8.29
CA ARG A 105 12.71 -4.47 -8.56
C ARG A 105 12.66 -3.45 -9.71
N GLU A 106 13.71 -2.65 -9.83
CA GLU A 106 13.87 -1.75 -10.96
C GLU A 106 13.74 -2.49 -12.32
N GLY A 107 13.07 -1.84 -13.28
CA GLY A 107 12.84 -2.40 -14.61
C GLY A 107 11.66 -3.36 -14.72
N ASP A 108 11.03 -3.77 -13.61
CA ASP A 108 9.84 -4.59 -13.66
C ASP A 108 8.61 -3.78 -14.13
N PRO A 109 7.92 -4.17 -15.22
CA PRO A 109 6.76 -3.44 -15.73
C PRO A 109 5.63 -3.27 -14.72
N LYS A 110 5.41 -4.23 -13.82
CA LYS A 110 4.38 -4.14 -12.76
C LYS A 110 4.75 -3.10 -11.70
N GLY A 111 6.05 -2.91 -11.48
CA GLY A 111 6.60 -2.00 -10.48
C GLY A 111 6.64 -0.53 -10.86
N ILE A 112 6.66 -0.20 -12.16
CA ILE A 112 6.98 1.16 -12.63
C ILE A 112 6.14 2.23 -11.93
N ALA A 113 4.82 2.05 -11.87
CA ALA A 113 3.92 3.03 -11.27
C ALA A 113 4.10 3.14 -9.75
N ALA A 114 4.22 2.01 -9.06
CA ALA A 114 4.40 1.96 -7.61
C ALA A 114 5.73 2.60 -7.19
N ARG A 115 6.84 2.20 -7.85
CA ARG A 115 8.19 2.76 -7.61
C ARG A 115 8.21 4.28 -7.80
N HIS A 116 7.66 4.79 -8.90
CA HIS A 116 7.55 6.25 -9.10
C HIS A 116 6.77 6.93 -7.97
N CYS A 117 5.71 6.30 -7.46
CA CYS A 117 4.95 6.82 -6.32
C CYS A 117 5.83 6.89 -5.07
N TYR A 118 6.46 5.77 -4.68
CA TYR A 118 7.32 5.68 -3.49
C TYR A 118 8.47 6.67 -3.54
N HIS A 119 9.23 6.72 -4.63
CA HIS A 119 10.34 7.67 -4.78
C HIS A 119 9.88 9.12 -4.68
N SER A 120 8.71 9.44 -5.23
CA SER A 120 8.17 10.79 -5.12
C SER A 120 7.70 11.17 -3.71
N CYS A 121 7.53 10.19 -2.83
CA CYS A 121 7.29 10.37 -1.39
C CYS A 121 8.60 10.40 -0.57
N GLY A 122 9.76 10.23 -1.22
CA GLY A 122 11.07 10.26 -0.58
C GLY A 122 11.65 8.90 -0.21
N PHE A 123 11.00 7.80 -0.60
CA PHE A 123 11.62 6.48 -0.47
C PHE A 123 12.84 6.38 -1.39
N VAL A 124 13.88 5.72 -0.90
CA VAL A 124 15.10 5.41 -1.66
C VAL A 124 15.25 3.89 -1.77
N ASP A 125 15.92 3.48 -2.84
CA ASP A 125 16.27 2.09 -3.06
C ASP A 125 17.23 1.59 -1.97
N ASP A 126 16.98 0.37 -1.51
CA ASP A 126 17.77 -0.37 -0.53
C ASP A 126 17.98 -1.81 -1.09
N ASP A 127 18.23 -2.78 -0.21
CA ASP A 127 18.48 -4.19 -0.53
C ASP A 127 17.58 -4.77 -1.64
N GLU A 128 18.21 -5.41 -2.63
CA GLU A 128 17.55 -6.34 -3.54
C GLU A 128 17.31 -7.67 -2.82
N LEU A 129 16.13 -8.26 -3.04
CA LEU A 129 15.71 -9.49 -2.39
C LEU A 129 14.77 -10.30 -3.29
N GLU A 130 14.48 -11.52 -2.88
CA GLU A 130 13.52 -12.37 -3.56
C GLU A 130 12.36 -12.68 -2.61
N VAL A 131 11.13 -12.47 -3.10
CA VAL A 131 9.91 -12.79 -2.37
C VAL A 131 9.08 -13.71 -3.25
N PHE A 132 8.81 -14.94 -2.77
CA PHE A 132 8.12 -16.00 -3.51
C PHE A 132 8.74 -16.28 -4.90
N ASP A 133 10.06 -16.47 -4.95
CA ASP A 133 10.83 -16.68 -6.19
C ASP A 133 10.69 -15.52 -7.21
N TYR A 134 10.24 -14.34 -6.76
CA TYR A 134 10.08 -13.15 -7.58
C TYR A 134 11.07 -12.05 -7.16
N PRO A 135 11.83 -11.47 -8.10
CA PRO A 135 12.81 -10.45 -7.80
C PRO A 135 12.15 -9.14 -7.35
N CYS A 136 12.44 -8.75 -6.12
CA CYS A 136 11.90 -7.58 -5.47
C CYS A 136 13.03 -6.65 -5.01
N GLN A 137 12.65 -5.48 -4.54
CA GLN A 137 13.56 -4.54 -3.92
C GLN A 137 12.88 -3.89 -2.73
N LYS A 138 13.64 -3.79 -1.64
CA LYS A 138 13.25 -3.02 -0.47
C LYS A 138 13.51 -1.55 -0.76
N LEU A 139 12.53 -0.72 -0.46
CA LEU A 139 12.65 0.73 -0.48
C LEU A 139 12.44 1.24 0.95
N VAL A 140 13.23 2.23 1.37
CA VAL A 140 13.18 2.78 2.72
C VAL A 140 12.93 4.28 2.74
N LEU A 141 12.21 4.75 3.75
CA LEU A 141 11.94 6.16 4.02
C LEU A 141 12.23 6.47 5.49
N LYS A 142 13.03 7.52 5.73
CA LYS A 142 13.16 8.12 7.05
C LYS A 142 12.05 9.15 7.27
N VAL A 143 11.19 8.89 8.24
CA VAL A 143 10.10 9.80 8.65
C VAL A 143 10.70 11.11 9.20
N LYS A 144 10.11 12.25 8.83
CA LYS A 144 10.59 13.60 9.13
C LYS A 144 9.68 14.35 10.08
#